data_AF-A0A1F6C5R9-F1
#
_entry.id   AF-A0A1F6C5R9-F1
#
_cell.length_a   1.000
_cell.length_b   1.000
_cell.length_c   1.000
_cell.angle_alpha   90.00
_cell.angle_beta   90.00
_cell.angle_gamma   90.00
#
_symmetry.space_group_name_H-M   'P 1'
#
loop_
_entity.id
_entity.type
_entity.pdbx_description
1 polymer ?
#
loop_
_entity_poly.entity_id
_entity_poly.type
_entity_poly.pdbx_seq_one_letter_code
_entity_poly.pdbx_strand_id
1 'polypeptide(L)' 'MKMDILVPPARRWSAAELRKLSPEQRDAIMEAAAALAEEEYHSNAELIAFEAFGKDDLHGDSSSAETR' A
#
# COMPACT_ATOMS: atom_id res chain seq x y z
N MET A 1 -6.44 10.31 -32.36
CA MET A 1 -7.04 11.23 -31.37
C MET A 1 -6.59 10.76 -30.01
N LYS A 2 -5.71 11.51 -29.33
CA LYS A 2 -5.42 11.27 -27.92
C LYS A 2 -6.60 11.82 -27.14
N MET A 3 -7.33 10.95 -26.45
CA MET A 3 -8.38 11.38 -25.54
C MET A 3 -7.68 11.73 -24.24
N ASP A 4 -7.33 13.00 -24.10
CA ASP A 4 -6.86 13.53 -22.83
C ASP A 4 -8.07 13.51 -21.89
N ILE A 5 -8.22 12.40 -21.15
CA ILE A 5 -9.23 12.26 -20.10
C ILE A 5 -8.86 13.30 -19.05
N LEU A 6 -9.51 14.46 -19.12
CA LEU A 6 -9.42 15.51 -18.11
C LEU A 6 -10.20 15.02 -16.89
N VAL A 7 -9.59 14.11 -16.12
CA VAL A 7 -10.07 13.80 -14.76
C VAL A 7 -9.90 15.10 -13.97
N PRO A 8 -10.97 15.73 -13.46
CA PRO A 8 -10.81 16.91 -12.62
C PRO A 8 -9.88 16.57 -11.47
N PRO A 9 -8.97 17.47 -11.05
CA PRO A 9 -8.01 17.16 -10.01
C PRO A 9 -8.78 16.75 -8.76
N ALA A 10 -8.74 15.44 -8.46
CA ALA A 10 -9.37 14.88 -7.29
C ALA A 10 -8.84 15.66 -6.08
N ARG A 11 -9.77 16.16 -5.26
CA ARG A 11 -9.42 16.89 -4.05
C ARG A 11 -8.41 16.04 -3.26
N ARG A 12 -7.20 16.56 -3.04
CA ARG A 12 -6.21 15.88 -2.22
C ARG A 12 -6.61 16.03 -0.76
N TRP A 13 -6.84 14.90 -0.10
CA TRP A 13 -7.15 14.87 1.31
C TRP A 13 -5.86 14.72 2.11
N SER A 14 -5.66 15.57 3.10
CA SER A 14 -4.67 15.29 4.13
C SER A 14 -5.17 14.20 5.08
N ALA A 15 -4.25 13.47 5.71
CA ALA A 15 -4.60 12.48 6.73
C ALA A 15 -5.39 13.09 7.91
N ALA A 16 -5.18 14.37 8.20
CA ALA A 16 -5.92 15.09 9.24
C ALA A 16 -7.36 15.40 8.83
N GLU A 17 -7.63 15.62 7.54
CA GLU A 17 -8.99 15.83 7.04
C GLU A 17 -9.77 14.52 6.95
N LEU A 18 -9.14 13.43 6.47
CA LEU A 18 -9.78 12.12 6.40
C LEU A 18 -10.27 11.64 7.77
N ARG A 19 -9.49 11.91 8.83
CA ARG A 19 -9.84 11.55 10.21
C ARG A 19 -11.05 12.30 10.77
N LYS A 20 -11.49 13.39 10.13
CA LYS A 20 -12.67 14.17 10.53
C LYS A 20 -13.96 13.70 9.87
N LEU A 21 -13.87 12.83 8.86
CA LEU A 21 -15.03 12.30 8.15
C LEU A 21 -15.71 11.18 8.94
N SER A 22 -16.94 10.84 8.56
CA SER A 22 -17.55 9.59 9.03
C SER A 22 -16.74 8.39 8.50
N PRO A 23 -16.79 7.24 9.18
CA PRO A 23 -16.14 6.02 8.70
C PRO A 23 -16.54 5.68 7.26
N GLU A 24 -17.82 5.77 6.93
CA GLU A 24 -18.35 5.41 5.61
C GLU A 24 -17.79 6.32 4.51
N GLN A 25 -17.71 7.63 4.78
CA GLN A 25 -17.16 8.61 3.84
C GLN A 25 -15.67 8.41 3.62
N ARG A 26 -14.93 8.17 4.71
CA ARG A 26 -13.49 7.91 4.65
C ARG A 26 -13.22 6.63 3.87
N ASP A 27 -13.95 5.55 4.16
CA ASP A 27 -13.71 4.25 3.57
C ASP A 27 -14.01 4.29 2.06
N ALA A 28 -15.08 4.95 1.63
CA ALA A 28 -15.37 5.16 0.20
C ALA A 28 -14.26 5.94 -0.54
N ILE A 29 -13.66 6.95 0.11
CA ILE A 29 -12.54 7.71 -0.47
C ILE A 29 -11.29 6.84 -0.57
N MET A 30 -10.98 6.07 0.48
CA MET A 30 -9.82 5.19 0.53
C MET A 30 -9.93 4.04 -0.48
N GLU A 31 -11.13 3.47 -0.64
CA GLU A 31 -11.42 2.43 -1.64
C GLU A 31 -11.20 2.94 -3.07
N ALA A 32 -11.76 4.12 -3.39
CA ALA A 32 -11.55 4.73 -4.70
C ALA A 32 -10.07 5.03 -4.99
N ALA A 33 -9.33 5.48 -3.97
CA ALA A 33 -7.89 5.72 -4.11
C ALA A 33 -7.10 4.42 -4.31
N ALA A 34 -7.46 3.34 -3.59
CA ALA A 34 -6.82 2.04 -3.72
C ALA A 34 -7.03 1.43 -5.11
N ALA A 35 -8.25 1.50 -5.65
CA ALA A 35 -8.56 1.01 -6.99
C ALA A 35 -7.75 1.74 -8.09
N LEU A 36 -7.50 3.03 -7.92
CA LEU A 36 -6.66 3.80 -8.86
C LEU A 36 -5.17 3.43 -8.75
N ALA A 37 -4.71 3.01 -7.58
CA ALA A 37 -3.31 2.66 -7.34
C ALA A 37 -2.97 1.19 -7.67
N GLU A 38 -3.98 0.33 -7.83
CA GLU A 38 -3.81 -1.12 -8.05
C GLU A 38 -2.81 -1.46 -9.17
N GLU A 39 -2.95 -0.82 -10.34
CA GLU A 39 -2.08 -1.06 -11.49
C GLU A 39 -0.61 -0.67 -11.22
N GLU A 40 -0.39 0.36 -10.40
CA GLU A 40 0.94 0.80 -10.01
C GLU A 40 1.61 -0.23 -9.10
N TYR A 41 0.86 -0.81 -8.16
CA TYR A 41 1.36 -1.90 -7.31
C TYR A 41 1.64 -3.19 -8.07
N HIS A 42 1.01 -3.43 -9.22
CA HIS A 42 1.29 -4.59 -10.05
C HIS A 42 2.57 -4.46 -10.89
N SER A 43 2.89 -3.24 -11.31
CA SER A 43 3.92 -3.00 -12.34
C SER A 43 5.16 -2.28 -11.82
N ASN A 44 5.07 -1.59 -10.67
CA ASN A 44 6.17 -0.83 -10.10
C ASN A 44 7.06 -1.70 -9.20
N ALA A 45 8.26 -2.01 -9.70
CA ALA A 45 9.30 -2.76 -9.00
C ALA A 45 9.61 -2.20 -7.59
N GLU A 46 9.60 -0.89 -7.40
CA GLU A 46 9.90 -0.26 -6.11
C GLU A 46 8.80 -0.52 -5.06
N LEU A 47 7.55 -0.66 -5.50
CA LEU A 47 6.42 -0.94 -4.61
C LEU A 47 6.28 -2.43 -4.28
N ILE A 48 6.79 -3.31 -5.14
CA ILE A 48 6.77 -4.78 -4.93
C ILE A 48 8.05 -5.31 -4.30
N ALA A 49 9.14 -4.54 -4.32
CA ALA A 49 10.42 -4.93 -3.72
C ALA A 49 10.38 -4.76 -2.20
N PHE A 50 9.56 -5.59 -1.53
CA PHE A 50 9.65 -5.76 -0.08
C PHE A 50 10.78 -6.73 0.26
N GLU A 51 11.77 -6.26 1.01
CA GLU A 51 12.79 -7.12 1.61
C GLU A 51 12.15 -7.83 2.81
N ALA A 52 11.57 -9.02 2.55
CA ALA A 52 10.85 -9.80 3.56
C ALA A 52 11.77 -10.32 4.69
N PHE A 53 13.08 -10.33 4.47
CA PHE A 53 14.11 -10.68 5.43
C PHE A 53 15.16 -9.58 5.42
N GLY A 54 15.40 -8.95 6.57
CA GLY A 54 16.55 -8.06 6.72
C GLY A 54 17.85 -8.84 6.53
N LYS A 55 18.93 -8.15 6.16
CA LYS A 55 20.27 -8.74 6.01
C LYS A 55 20.71 -9.61 7.20
N ASP A 56 20.21 -9.33 8.39
CA ASP A 56 20.54 -10.02 9.64
C ASP A 56 19.53 -11.12 10.05
N ASP A 57 18.46 -11.32 9.28
CA ASP A 57 17.37 -12.26 9.60
C ASP A 57 17.67 -13.72 9.19
N LEU A 58 18.87 -13.98 8.66
CA LEU A 58 19.34 -15.31 8.25
C LEU A 58 19.81 -16.20 9.41
N HIS A 59 19.90 -15.66 10.63
CA HIS A 59 20.48 -16.37 11.79
C HIS A 59 19.47 -16.51 12.94
N GLY A 60 18.34 -17.15 12.67
CA GLY A 60 17.53 -17.75 13.73
C GLY A 60 18.28 -18.97 14.29
N ASP A 61 18.78 -18.87 15.51
CA ASP A 61 19.45 -19.95 16.23
C ASP A 61 18.51 -21.17 16.35
N SER A 62 18.60 -22.10 15.40
CA SER A 62 17.91 -23.39 15.43
C SER A 62 18.69 -24.37 16.32
N SER A 63 19.00 -23.97 17.55
CA SER A 63 19.54 -24.86 18.57
C SER A 63 18.46 -25.21 19.60
N SER A 64 17.41 -25.90 19.15
CA SER A 64 16.60 -26.72 20.05
C SER A 64 16.06 -27.95 19.32
N ALA A 65 16.99 -28.76 18.78
CA ALA A 65 16.73 -30.18 18.59
C ALA A 65 17.24 -30.90 19.85
N GLU A 66 16.49 -30.79 20.95
CA GLU A 66 16.68 -31.66 22.11
C GLU A 66 16.20 -33.07 21.71
N THR A 67 17.13 -33.91 21.26
CA THR A 67 16.88 -35.35 21.14
C THR A 67 16.89 -35.95 22.55
N ARG A 68 15.70 -36.38 22.97
CA ARG A 68 15.34 -37.26 24.09
C ARG A 68 16.48 -38.03 24.76
#